data_AF-A0AAW0I000-F1
#
_entry.id   AF-A0AAW0I000-F1
#
_cell.length_a   1.000
_cell.length_b   1.000
_cell.length_c   1.000
_cell.angle_alpha   90.00
_cell.angle_beta   90.00
_cell.angle_gamma   90.00
#
_symmetry.space_group_name_H-M   'P 1'
#
loop_
_entity.id
_entity.type
_entity.pdbx_description
1 polymer ?
#
loop_
_entity_poly.entity_id
_entity_poly.type
_entity_poly.pdbx_seq_one_letter_code
_entity_poly.pdbx_strand_id
1 'polypeptide(L)' 'MTESIDEYCVQKLKEFHGKSLVSGTKEGLELPEDDEEEKKMEESKAKFENLGKLMKEILDKKIEVTVSNRLVSSP' A
#
# COMPACT_ATOMS: atom_id res chain seq x y z
N MET A 1 4.88 17.55 1.89
CA MET A 1 5.50 17.46 0.56
C MET A 1 4.49 17.99 -0.43
N THR A 2 4.44 19.30 -0.60
CA THR A 2 3.40 20.01 -1.37
C THR A 2 3.98 20.76 -2.56
N GLU A 3 5.31 20.92 -2.60
CA GLU A 3 6.02 21.58 -3.68
C GLU A 3 6.50 20.57 -4.72
N SER A 4 6.60 20.98 -5.98
CA SER A 4 7.06 20.08 -7.06
C SER A 4 8.48 19.55 -6.82
N ILE A 5 9.31 20.34 -6.12
CA ILE A 5 10.69 19.97 -5.79
C ILE A 5 10.75 18.83 -4.75
N ASP A 6 9.73 18.69 -3.92
CA ASP A 6 9.71 17.72 -2.83
C ASP A 6 9.86 16.29 -3.36
N GLU A 7 9.18 15.96 -4.45
CA GLU A 7 9.23 14.63 -5.07
C GLU A 7 10.65 14.24 -5.52
N TYR A 8 11.44 15.21 -6.01
CA TYR A 8 12.84 14.99 -6.35
C TYR A 8 13.73 14.90 -5.10
N CYS A 9 13.45 15.69 -4.08
CA CYS A 9 14.19 15.67 -2.82
C CYS A 9 14.09 14.30 -2.12
N VAL A 10 12.91 13.70 -2.00
CA VAL A 10 12.77 12.38 -1.34
C VAL A 10 13.29 11.20 -2.15
N GLN A 11 13.44 11.34 -3.47
CA GLN A 11 14.14 10.31 -4.23
C GLN A 11 15.62 10.22 -3.84
N LYS A 12 16.21 11.32 -3.36
CA LYS A 12 17.61 11.37 -2.91
C LYS A 12 17.75 11.19 -1.40
N LEU A 13 16.79 11.70 -0.62
CA LEU A 13 16.77 11.56 0.83
C LEU A 13 16.12 10.24 1.24
N LYS A 14 16.92 9.17 1.27
CA LYS A 14 16.46 7.81 1.63
C LYS A 14 16.29 7.59 3.14
N GLU A 15 17.09 8.28 3.95
CA GLU A 15 17.13 8.10 5.40
C GLU A 15 17.26 9.45 6.11
N PHE A 16 16.62 9.57 7.26
CA PHE A 16 16.74 10.70 8.16
C PHE A 16 16.78 10.19 9.60
N HIS A 17 17.83 10.54 10.34
CA HIS A 17 18.05 10.09 11.74
C HIS A 17 17.93 8.56 11.93
N GLY A 18 18.54 7.76 11.05
CA GLY A 18 18.50 6.29 11.17
C GLY A 18 17.17 5.65 10.78
N LYS A 19 16.19 6.45 10.31
CA LYS A 19 14.88 5.96 9.84
C LYS A 19 14.77 6.14 8.33
N SER A 20 14.44 5.05 7.63
CA SER A 20 14.18 5.09 6.19
C SER A 20 12.87 5.81 5.90
N LEU A 21 12.86 6.70 4.91
CA LEU A 21 11.64 7.37 4.48
C LEU A 21 10.84 6.45 3.56
N VAL A 22 9.59 6.19 3.95
CA VAL A 22 8.61 5.44 3.15
C VAL A 22 7.56 6.37 2.59
N SER A 23 7.15 6.13 1.35
CA SER A 23 6.12 6.93 0.67
C SER A 23 4.77 6.25 0.81
N GLY A 24 3.79 6.95 1.40
CA GLY A 24 2.44 6.42 1.62
C GLY A 24 1.65 6.13 0.33
N THR A 25 2.08 6.67 -0.82
CA THR A 25 1.42 6.47 -2.13
C THR A 25 2.07 5.38 -2.97
N LYS A 26 3.24 4.85 -2.56
CA LYS A 26 3.88 3.74 -3.26
C LYS A 26 3.28 2.40 -2.86
N GLU A 27 3.43 1.41 -3.74
CA GLU A 27 3.15 0.02 -3.41
C GLU A 27 4.04 -0.50 -2.28
N GLY A 28 3.61 -1.56 -1.59
CA GLY A 28 4.42 -2.19 -0.53
C GLY A 28 4.64 -1.32 0.70
N LEU A 29 3.64 -0.51 1.10
CA LEU A 29 3.71 0.24 2.35
C LEU A 29 3.65 -0.72 3.54
N GLU A 30 4.80 -0.96 4.16
CA GLU A 30 4.91 -1.71 5.40
C GLU A 30 4.63 -0.78 6.58
N LEU A 31 3.54 -1.06 7.26
CA LEU A 31 3.22 -0.46 8.55
C LEU A 31 3.63 -1.46 9.64
N PRO A 32 4.09 -0.98 10.80
CA PRO A 32 4.24 -1.87 11.95
C PRO A 32 2.85 -2.36 12.36
N GLU A 33 2.54 -3.61 12.02
CA GLU A 33 1.31 -4.32 12.37
C GLU A 33 1.58 -5.22 13.60
N ASP A 34 0.55 -5.46 14.40
CA ASP A 34 0.59 -6.46 15.46
C ASP A 34 0.09 -7.83 14.97
N ASP A 35 0.34 -8.89 15.77
CA ASP A 35 -0.05 -10.27 15.42
C ASP A 35 -1.56 -10.45 15.16
N GLU A 36 -2.41 -9.53 15.66
CA GLU A 36 -3.86 -9.58 15.47
C GLU A 36 -4.28 -8.91 14.16
N GLU A 37 -3.67 -7.78 13.82
CA GLU A 37 -3.83 -7.07 12.56
C GLU A 37 -3.33 -7.91 11.37
N GLU A 38 -2.17 -8.56 11.51
CA GLU A 38 -1.62 -9.44 10.46
C GLU A 38 -2.61 -10.57 10.12
N LYS A 39 -3.18 -11.22 11.15
CA LYS A 39 -4.20 -12.27 10.97
C LYS A 39 -5.47 -11.75 10.31
N LYS A 40 -5.99 -10.59 10.75
CA LYS A 40 -7.17 -9.98 10.12
C LYS A 40 -6.91 -9.65 8.66
N MET A 41 -5.68 -9.26 8.32
CA MET A 41 -5.29 -8.92 6.96
C MET A 41 -5.14 -10.17 6.09
N GLU A 42 -4.57 -11.27 6.60
CA GLU A 42 -4.54 -12.58 5.92
C GLU A 42 -5.96 -13.13 5.68
N GLU A 43 -6.83 -13.07 6.69
CA GLU A 43 -8.23 -13.47 6.53
C GLU A 43 -8.97 -12.62 5.48
N SER A 44 -8.71 -11.32 5.47
CA SER A 44 -9.33 -10.39 4.50
C SER A 44 -8.80 -10.67 3.09
N LYS A 45 -7.50 -10.90 2.93
CA LYS A 45 -6.91 -11.34 1.66
C LYS A 45 -7.58 -12.61 1.14
N ALA A 46 -7.78 -13.62 1.99
CA ALA A 46 -8.46 -14.85 1.60
C ALA A 46 -9.94 -14.61 1.24
N LYS A 47 -10.67 -13.81 2.02
CA LYS A 47 -12.09 -13.49 1.77
C LYS A 47 -12.29 -12.72 0.45
N PHE A 48 -11.38 -11.80 0.12
CA PHE A 48 -11.51 -10.94 -1.06
C PHE A 48 -10.72 -11.42 -2.28
N GLU A 49 -10.04 -12.58 -2.23
CA GLU A 49 -9.24 -13.10 -3.34
C GLU A 49 -10.08 -13.27 -4.62
N ASN A 50 -11.29 -13.83 -4.50
CA ASN A 50 -12.19 -14.03 -5.63
C ASN A 50 -12.69 -12.70 -6.22
N LEU A 51 -12.97 -11.70 -5.38
CA LEU A 51 -13.35 -10.36 -5.83
C LEU A 51 -12.17 -9.67 -6.54
N GLY A 52 -10.96 -9.80 -6.00
CA GLY A 52 -9.74 -9.26 -6.61
C GLY A 52 -9.46 -9.86 -8.00
N LYS A 53 -9.70 -11.16 -8.18
CA LYS A 53 -9.60 -11.82 -9.50
C LYS A 53 -10.62 -11.27 -10.49
N LEU A 54 -11.89 -11.16 -10.08
CA LEU A 54 -12.95 -10.59 -10.93
C LEU A 54 -12.66 -9.13 -11.31
N MET A 55 -12.18 -8.33 -10.36
CA MET A 55 -11.78 -6.94 -10.64
C MET A 55 -10.61 -6.86 -11.63
N LYS A 56 -9.60 -7.75 -11.51
CA LYS A 56 -8.50 -7.85 -12.49
C LYS A 56 -9.00 -8.26 -13.89
N GLU A 57 -10.00 -9.13 -13.98
CA GLU A 57 -10.60 -9.52 -15.25
C GLU A 57 -11.36 -8.36 -15.92
N ILE A 58 -12.10 -7.55 -15.14
CA ILE A 58 -12.89 -6.43 -15.65
C ILE A 58 -12.02 -5.21 -16.00
N LEU A 59 -10.98 -4.93 -15.20
CA LEU A 59 -10.12 -3.75 -15.35
C LEU A 59 -8.95 -3.92 -16.34
N ASP A 60 -8.91 -5.06 -17.05
CA ASP A 60 -7.80 -5.50 -17.90
C ASP A 60 -6.43 -5.59 -17.18
N LYS A 61 -5.41 -6.12 -17.86
CA LYS A 61 -4.03 -6.31 -17.33
C LYS A 61 -3.28 -5.01 -16.99
N LYS A 62 -3.93 -3.84 -16.98
CA LYS A 62 -3.28 -2.55 -16.72
C LYS A 62 -3.17 -2.23 -15.23
N ILE A 63 -3.93 -2.90 -14.37
CA ILE A 63 -4.03 -2.56 -12.94
C ILE A 63 -3.76 -3.80 -12.09
N GLU A 64 -2.93 -3.63 -11.06
CA GLU A 64 -2.76 -4.60 -10.00
C GLU A 64 -3.76 -4.33 -8.87
N VAL A 65 -4.61 -5.32 -8.57
CA VAL A 65 -5.60 -5.26 -7.48
C VAL A 65 -5.10 -6.11 -6.31
N THR A 66 -5.03 -5.49 -5.13
CA THR A 66 -4.62 -6.09 -3.86
C THR A 66 -5.46 -5.51 -2.73
N VAL A 67 -5.72 -6.29 -1.67
CA VAL A 67 -6.41 -5.81 -0.47
C VAL A 67 -5.52 -4.77 0.23
N SER A 68 -6.09 -3.60 0.52
CA SER A 68 -5.37 -2.48 1.11
C SER A 68 -5.26 -2.61 2.63
N ASN A 69 -4.08 -2.35 3.17
CA ASN A 69 -3.82 -2.24 4.62
C ASN A 69 -3.80 -0.78 5.12
N ARG A 70 -4.02 0.21 4.24
CA ARG A 70 -3.84 1.64 4.56
C ARG A 70 -5.12 2.49 4.50
N LEU A 71 -6.23 1.92 4.05
CA LEU A 71 -7.50 2.63 3.85
C LEU A 71 -8.49 2.30 4.98
N VAL A 72 -9.16 3.33 5.52
CA VAL A 72 -10.13 3.18 6.62
C VAL A 72 -11.55 3.50 6.15
N SER A 73 -11.74 4.66 5.51
CA SER A 73 -13.05 5.14 5.05
C SER A 73 -13.17 5.29 3.53
N SER A 74 -12.05 5.19 2.82
CA SER A 74 -12.02 5.27 1.36
C SER A 74 -12.14 3.86 0.77
N PRO A 75 -13.06 3.65 -0.21
CA PRO A 75 -13.23 2.37 -0.87
C PRO A 75 -12.07 2.01 -1.80
#